data_AF-A0A358GMD5-F1
#
_entry.id   AF-A0A358GMD5-F1
#
_cell.length_a   1.000
_cell.length_b   1.000
_cell.length_c   1.000
_cell.angle_alpha   90.00
_cell.angle_beta   90.00
_cell.angle_gamma   90.00
#
_symmetry.space_group_name_H-M   'P 1'
#
loop_
_entity.id
_entity.type
_entity.pdbx_description
1 polymer ?
#
loop_
_entity_poly.entity_id
_entity_poly.type
_entity_poly.pdbx_seq_one_letter_code
_entity_poly.pdbx_strand_id
1 'polypeptide(L)'
;MYSQSMSSNGDFMQEKDLLKSILADLRRTSREYTTATTESSCPMTRRMFTDLTNDTLRLQGDLFNLMQQNNMYSVSSKALRQDVDKQIQSAQQTQQKCQQFIQEKNTQNSAYSQAPNVPQHQPNYGNPYYM
;
A
#
# COMPACT_ATOMS: atom_id res chain seq x y z
N MET A 1 -32.51 -34.45 -44.51
CA MET A 1 -31.35 -34.12 -43.65
C MET A 1 -31.53 -32.67 -43.21
N TYR A 2 -32.11 -32.45 -42.03
CA TYR A 2 -32.21 -31.11 -41.45
C TYR A 2 -30.92 -30.85 -40.67
N SER A 3 -30.02 -30.06 -41.24
CA SER A 3 -28.87 -29.51 -40.54
C SER A 3 -29.36 -28.50 -39.51
N GLN A 4 -29.33 -28.89 -38.25
CA GLN A 4 -29.68 -28.07 -37.11
C GLN A 4 -28.60 -26.99 -36.91
N SER A 5 -28.88 -25.77 -37.33
CA SER A 5 -28.12 -24.58 -36.94
C SER A 5 -28.43 -24.26 -35.48
N MET A 6 -27.51 -24.61 -34.58
CA MET A 6 -27.51 -24.16 -33.18
C MET A 6 -27.04 -22.71 -33.11
N SER A 7 -27.96 -21.78 -33.36
CA SER A 7 -27.81 -20.37 -32.99
C SER A 7 -28.78 -20.08 -31.85
N SER A 8 -28.30 -20.14 -30.60
CA SER A 8 -28.98 -19.56 -29.42
C SER A 8 -28.12 -19.70 -28.15
N ASN A 9 -26.99 -19.01 -28.12
CA ASN A 9 -26.57 -18.36 -26.87
C ASN A 9 -26.73 -16.87 -27.13
N GLY A 10 -27.60 -16.20 -26.36
CA GLY A 10 -27.78 -14.74 -26.48
C GLY A 10 -26.43 -14.04 -26.42
N ASP A 11 -26.28 -12.99 -27.20
CA ASP A 11 -25.07 -12.20 -27.46
C ASP A 11 -24.32 -11.85 -26.15
N PHE A 12 -23.52 -12.79 -25.66
CA PHE A 12 -22.67 -12.64 -24.49
C PHE A 12 -21.45 -11.85 -24.93
N MET A 13 -21.03 -10.89 -24.10
CA MET A 13 -20.02 -9.90 -24.48
C MET A 13 -18.77 -10.52 -25.12
N GLN A 14 -18.12 -9.75 -26.00
CA GLN A 14 -16.89 -10.16 -26.66
C GLN A 14 -15.84 -10.64 -25.63
N GLU A 15 -15.09 -11.68 -25.98
CA GLU A 15 -14.08 -12.28 -25.10
C GLU A 15 -13.12 -11.25 -24.51
N LYS A 16 -12.67 -10.28 -25.32
CA LYS A 16 -11.80 -9.19 -24.86
C LYS A 16 -12.44 -8.35 -23.76
N ASP A 17 -13.74 -8.05 -23.88
CA ASP A 17 -14.46 -7.25 -22.89
C ASP A 17 -14.77 -8.07 -21.63
N LEU A 18 -15.02 -9.38 -21.78
CA LEU A 18 -15.09 -10.32 -20.66
C LEU A 18 -13.79 -10.35 -19.86
N LEU A 19 -12.66 -10.58 -20.52
CA LEU A 19 -11.37 -10.66 -19.85
C LEU A 19 -10.99 -9.32 -19.20
N LYS A 20 -11.33 -8.19 -19.82
CA LYS A 20 -11.18 -6.87 -19.19
C LYS A 20 -12.06 -6.70 -17.95
N SER A 21 -13.30 -7.17 -17.99
CA SER A 21 -14.22 -7.13 -16.85
C SER A 21 -13.66 -7.94 -15.68
N ILE A 22 -13.23 -9.18 -15.94
CA ILE A 22 -12.57 -10.04 -14.95
C ILE A 22 -11.33 -9.35 -14.38
N LEU A 23 -10.46 -8.80 -15.24
CA LEU A 23 -9.25 -8.12 -14.79
C LEU A 23 -9.55 -6.87 -13.93
N ALA A 24 -10.62 -6.14 -14.24
CA ALA A 24 -11.08 -5.01 -13.43
C ALA A 24 -11.56 -5.47 -12.05
N ASP A 25 -12.31 -6.56 -11.99
CA ASP A 25 -12.77 -7.15 -10.74
C ASP A 25 -11.59 -7.66 -9.89
N LEU A 26 -10.64 -8.39 -10.47
CA LEU A 26 -9.43 -8.85 -9.75
C LEU A 26 -8.67 -7.66 -9.11
N ARG A 27 -8.54 -6.53 -9.80
CA ARG A 27 -7.92 -5.31 -9.26
C ARG A 27 -8.71 -4.67 -8.14
N ARG A 28 -10.04 -4.72 -8.21
CA ARG A 28 -10.92 -4.20 -7.18
C ARG A 28 -10.81 -5.09 -5.93
N THR A 29 -11.01 -6.38 -6.11
CA THR A 29 -10.97 -7.39 -5.03
C THR A 29 -9.62 -7.42 -4.32
N SER A 30 -8.50 -7.33 -5.04
CA SER A 30 -7.16 -7.24 -4.43
C SER A 30 -7.00 -6.01 -3.51
N ARG A 31 -7.57 -4.85 -3.87
CA ARG A 31 -7.55 -3.66 -3.00
C ARG A 31 -8.42 -3.86 -1.77
N GLU A 32 -9.62 -4.41 -1.94
CA GLU A 32 -10.53 -4.69 -0.83
C GLU A 32 -9.90 -5.68 0.17
N TYR A 33 -9.25 -6.74 -0.30
CA TYR A 33 -8.52 -7.68 0.57
C TYR A 33 -7.29 -7.05 1.23
N THR A 34 -6.61 -6.12 0.55
CA THR A 34 -5.51 -5.37 1.16
C THR A 34 -6.02 -4.50 2.32
N THR A 35 -7.11 -3.76 2.11
CA THR A 35 -7.77 -2.99 3.18
C THR A 35 -8.18 -3.90 4.33
N ALA A 36 -8.84 -5.01 4.03
CA ALA A 36 -9.28 -5.97 5.03
C ALA A 36 -8.10 -6.60 5.80
N THR A 37 -6.95 -6.83 5.15
CA THR A 37 -5.70 -7.26 5.79
C THR A 37 -5.22 -6.23 6.81
N THR A 38 -5.20 -4.95 6.41
CA THR A 38 -4.70 -3.86 7.27
C THR A 38 -5.65 -3.50 8.41
N GLU A 39 -6.96 -3.69 8.21
CA GLU A 39 -8.00 -3.32 9.19
C GLU A 39 -8.46 -4.48 10.07
N SER A 40 -8.09 -5.73 9.74
CA SER A 40 -8.42 -6.89 10.57
C SER A 40 -7.64 -6.90 11.89
N SER A 41 -8.36 -6.87 13.01
CA SER A 41 -7.80 -7.03 14.37
C SER A 41 -7.47 -8.50 14.70
N CYS A 42 -8.23 -9.45 14.16
CA CYS A 42 -8.02 -10.88 14.36
C CYS A 42 -6.85 -11.40 13.49
N PRO A 43 -5.82 -12.04 14.07
CA PRO A 43 -4.68 -12.55 13.30
C PRO A 43 -5.05 -13.61 12.26
N MET A 44 -6.07 -14.43 12.53
CA MET A 44 -6.52 -15.46 11.58
C MET A 44 -7.17 -14.81 10.35
N THR A 45 -8.09 -13.86 10.56
CA THR A 45 -8.76 -13.12 9.48
C THR A 45 -7.75 -12.33 8.65
N ARG A 46 -6.75 -11.72 9.30
CA ARG A 46 -5.65 -11.04 8.62
C ARG A 46 -4.87 -11.97 7.70
N ARG A 47 -4.50 -13.17 8.17
CA ARG A 47 -3.80 -14.17 7.32
C ARG A 47 -4.67 -14.58 6.14
N MET A 48 -5.94 -14.87 6.36
CA MET A 48 -6.87 -15.23 5.30
C MET A 48 -6.93 -14.15 4.21
N PHE A 49 -7.05 -12.87 4.57
CA PHE A 49 -7.02 -11.78 3.57
C PHE A 49 -5.65 -11.58 2.93
N THR A 50 -4.56 -11.87 3.64
CA THR A 50 -3.20 -11.86 3.06
C THR A 50 -3.08 -12.93 1.97
N ASP A 51 -3.55 -14.15 2.24
CA ASP A 51 -3.51 -15.26 1.29
C ASP A 51 -4.38 -14.95 0.07
N LEU A 52 -5.62 -14.51 0.28
CA LEU A 52 -6.53 -14.07 -0.79
C LEU A 52 -5.94 -12.93 -1.63
N THR A 53 -5.22 -11.99 -1.01
CA THR A 53 -4.54 -10.91 -1.74
C THR A 53 -3.46 -11.48 -2.65
N ASN A 54 -2.60 -12.35 -2.13
CA ASN A 54 -1.52 -12.97 -2.89
C ASN A 54 -2.03 -13.81 -4.06
N ASP A 55 -3.06 -14.64 -3.81
CA ASP A 55 -3.69 -15.47 -4.83
C ASP A 55 -4.33 -14.61 -5.92
N THR A 56 -5.05 -13.56 -5.54
CA THR A 56 -5.68 -12.64 -6.50
C THR A 56 -4.64 -11.92 -7.37
N LEU A 57 -3.52 -11.49 -6.78
CA LEU A 57 -2.41 -10.86 -7.52
C LEU A 57 -1.77 -11.84 -8.52
N ARG A 58 -1.63 -13.11 -8.15
CA ARG A 58 -1.13 -14.15 -9.05
C ARG A 58 -2.08 -14.37 -10.23
N LEU A 59 -3.37 -14.55 -9.98
CA LEU A 59 -4.39 -14.68 -11.04
C LEU A 59 -4.41 -13.46 -11.95
N GLN A 60 -4.29 -12.25 -11.39
CA GLN A 60 -4.23 -11.01 -12.17
C GLN A 60 -3.00 -11.00 -13.10
N GLY A 61 -1.85 -11.48 -12.63
CA GLY A 61 -0.63 -11.61 -13.43
C GLY A 61 -0.77 -12.62 -14.57
N ASP A 62 -1.34 -13.79 -14.29
CA ASP A 62 -1.58 -14.84 -15.28
C ASP A 62 -2.54 -14.36 -16.37
N LEU A 63 -3.65 -13.72 -15.98
CA LEU A 63 -4.62 -13.14 -16.90
C LEU A 63 -4.02 -12.01 -17.73
N PHE A 64 -3.21 -11.13 -17.13
CA PHE A 64 -2.51 -10.08 -17.85
C PHE A 64 -1.61 -10.66 -18.95
N ASN A 65 -0.80 -11.68 -18.62
CA ASN A 65 0.09 -12.33 -19.57
C ASN A 65 -0.70 -12.97 -20.72
N LEU A 66 -1.79 -13.67 -20.40
CA LEU A 66 -2.69 -14.26 -21.40
C LEU A 66 -3.26 -13.19 -22.34
N MET A 67 -3.82 -12.11 -21.81
CA MET A 67 -4.40 -11.05 -22.63
C MET A 67 -3.34 -10.32 -23.47
N GLN A 68 -2.11 -10.17 -22.95
CA GLN A 68 -1.00 -9.56 -23.68
C GLN A 68 -0.57 -10.44 -24.87
N GLN A 69 -0.40 -11.75 -24.66
CA GLN A 69 -0.02 -12.70 -25.72
C GLN A 69 -1.05 -12.72 -26.86
N ASN A 70 -2.32 -12.51 -26.55
CA ASN A 70 -3.41 -12.47 -27.53
C ASN A 70 -3.69 -11.07 -28.10
N ASN A 71 -2.83 -10.08 -27.87
CA ASN A 71 -3.04 -8.69 -28.31
C ASN A 71 -4.37 -8.07 -27.82
N MET A 72 -4.93 -8.60 -26.72
CA MET A 72 -6.18 -8.15 -26.12
C MET A 72 -5.98 -7.07 -25.06
N TYR A 73 -4.74 -6.84 -24.64
CA TYR A 73 -4.38 -5.84 -23.64
C TYR A 73 -3.40 -4.81 -24.19
N SER A 74 -3.75 -3.52 -24.06
CA SER A 74 -2.85 -2.40 -24.32
C SER A 74 -2.19 -2.00 -23.01
N VAL A 75 -0.87 -2.16 -22.93
CA VAL A 75 -0.10 -1.62 -21.81
C VAL A 75 -0.03 -0.11 -21.98
N SER A 76 -0.29 0.63 -20.90
CA SER A 76 -0.14 2.09 -20.92
C SER A 76 1.26 2.45 -21.40
N SER A 77 1.38 3.53 -22.17
CA SER A 77 2.67 4.06 -22.59
C SER A 77 3.57 4.26 -21.35
N LYS A 78 4.89 4.09 -21.55
CA LYS A 78 5.87 4.44 -20.53
C LYS A 78 5.57 5.88 -20.06
N ALA A 79 5.63 6.10 -18.75
CA ALA A 79 5.39 7.43 -18.17
C ALA A 79 6.27 8.46 -18.89
N LEU A 80 5.67 9.59 -19.28
CA LEU A 80 6.41 10.69 -19.87
C LEU A 80 7.44 11.16 -18.86
N ARG A 81 8.67 11.46 -19.33
CA ARG A 81 9.76 11.96 -18.48
C ARG A 81 9.30 13.14 -17.62
N GLN A 82 8.51 14.03 -18.21
CA GLN A 82 7.93 15.20 -17.54
C GLN A 82 7.04 14.86 -16.34
N ASP A 83 6.24 13.79 -16.42
CA ASP A 83 5.36 13.38 -15.30
C ASP A 83 6.18 12.75 -14.17
N VAL A 84 7.24 12.00 -14.52
CA VAL A 84 8.20 11.48 -13.55
C VAL A 84 8.92 12.64 -12.85
N ASP A 85 9.39 13.63 -13.60
CA ASP A 85 10.09 14.81 -13.06
C ASP A 85 9.18 15.62 -12.13
N LYS A 86 7.90 15.82 -12.48
CA LYS A 86 6.90 16.45 -11.60
C LYS A 86 6.73 15.69 -10.29
N GLN A 87 6.63 14.36 -10.35
CA GLN A 87 6.48 13.54 -9.15
C GLN A 87 7.71 13.60 -8.24
N ILE A 88 8.91 13.64 -8.83
CA ILE A 88 10.17 13.85 -8.09
C ILE A 88 10.16 15.20 -7.38
N GLN A 89 9.80 16.27 -8.08
CA GLN A 89 9.72 17.62 -7.47
C GLN A 89 8.69 17.67 -6.34
N SER A 90 7.51 17.06 -6.52
CA SER A 90 6.48 16.98 -5.50
C SER A 90 6.94 16.19 -4.26
N ALA A 91 7.66 15.08 -4.47
CA ALA A 91 8.24 14.30 -3.40
C ALA A 91 9.29 15.09 -2.61
N GLN A 92 10.17 15.83 -3.30
CA GLN A 92 11.16 16.72 -2.67
C GLN A 92 10.50 17.81 -1.82
N GLN A 93 9.46 18.46 -2.34
CA GLN A 93 8.71 19.47 -1.59
C GLN A 93 8.03 18.87 -0.36
N THR A 94 7.42 17.69 -0.50
CA THR A 94 6.81 16.97 0.62
C THR A 94 7.85 16.65 1.69
N GLN A 95 9.03 16.18 1.30
CA GLN A 95 10.13 15.89 2.21
C GLN A 95 10.58 17.14 2.99
N GLN A 96 10.69 18.29 2.32
CA GLN A 96 11.03 19.56 2.97
C GLN A 96 9.96 19.99 3.97
N LYS A 97 8.68 19.90 3.60
CA LYS A 97 7.56 20.20 4.51
C LYS A 97 7.54 19.31 5.73
N CYS A 98 7.80 18.01 5.57
CA CYS A 98 7.92 17.09 6.69
C CYS A 98 9.05 17.49 7.64
N GLN A 99 10.21 17.89 7.12
CA GLN A 99 11.33 18.35 7.96
C GLN A 99 10.97 19.62 8.74
N GLN A 100 10.33 20.59 8.09
CA GLN A 100 9.86 21.82 8.74
C GLN A 100 8.84 21.50 9.84
N PHE A 101 7.87 20.63 9.56
CA PHE A 101 6.89 20.18 10.54
C PHE A 101 7.54 19.51 11.76
N ILE A 102 8.55 18.66 11.54
CA ILE A 102 9.31 18.04 12.64
C ILE A 102 10.03 19.10 13.47
N GLN A 103 10.70 20.08 12.83
CA GLN A 103 11.38 21.16 13.54
C GLN A 103 10.40 22.00 14.38
N GLU A 104 9.26 22.37 13.81
CA GLU A 104 8.19 23.12 14.51
C GLU A 104 7.61 22.34 15.70
N LYS A 105 7.43 21.03 15.56
CA LYS A 105 6.97 20.17 16.66
C LYS A 105 8.05 19.92 17.72
N ASN A 106 9.33 19.88 17.34
CA ASN A 106 10.44 19.67 18.29
C ASN A 106 10.70 20.93 19.12
N THR A 107 10.56 22.13 18.54
CA THR A 107 10.69 23.40 19.28
C THR A 107 9.57 23.59 20.31
N GLN A 108 8.34 23.13 20.04
CA GLN A 108 7.27 23.12 21.04
C GLN A 108 7.50 22.15 22.21
N ASN A 109 8.28 21.09 22.02
CA ASN A 109 8.56 20.10 23.07
C ASN A 109 9.81 20.45 23.92
N SER A 110 10.50 21.55 23.64
CA SER A 110 11.65 22.04 24.43
C SER A 110 11.25 22.89 25.65
N ALA A 111 9.95 23.05 25.94
CA ALA A 111 9.48 23.73 27.16
C ALA A 111 9.78 22.98 28.47
N TYR A 112 10.36 21.77 28.41
CA TYR A 112 10.79 20.97 29.57
C TYR A 112 12.30 20.72 29.63
N SER A 113 13.12 21.48 28.90
CA SER A 113 14.55 21.57 29.18
C SER A 113 14.77 22.45 30.41
N GLN A 114 14.41 21.93 31.58
CA GLN A 114 14.78 22.50 32.87
C GLN A 114 16.31 22.60 32.91
N ALA A 115 16.83 23.83 32.92
CA ALA A 115 18.19 24.06 33.41
C ALA A 115 18.25 23.48 34.84
N PRO A 116 19.23 22.63 35.18
CA PRO A 116 19.32 22.07 36.52
C PRO A 116 19.54 23.22 37.51
N ASN A 117 18.48 23.60 38.23
CA ASN A 117 18.50 24.66 39.25
C ASN A 117 18.83 24.12 40.64
N VAL A 118 19.47 22.94 40.70
CA VAL A 118 19.90 22.31 41.96
C VAL A 118 21.39 22.53 42.14
N PRO A 119 21.81 23.18 43.25
CA PRO A 119 23.22 23.20 43.65
C PRO A 119 23.75 21.77 43.76
N GLN A 120 24.96 21.57 43.25
CA GLN A 120 25.69 20.31 43.27
C GLN A 120 25.77 19.78 44.71
N HIS A 121 25.02 18.71 45.00
CA HIS A 121 25.09 18.03 46.31
C HIS A 121 26.48 17.39 46.46
N GLN A 122 27.22 17.81 47.49
CA GLN A 122 28.42 17.10 47.93
C GLN A 122 28.02 15.72 48.46
N PRO A 123 28.67 14.63 48.02
CA PRO A 123 28.43 13.31 48.58
C PRO A 123 28.97 13.26 50.02
N ASN A 124 28.05 13.12 51.00
CA ASN A 124 28.41 12.86 52.39
C ASN A 124 28.76 11.37 52.53
N TYR A 125 30.05 11.06 52.50
CA TYR A 125 30.59 9.75 52.85
C TYR A 125 30.44 9.54 54.36
N GLY A 126 29.43 8.76 54.76
CA GLY A 126 29.27 8.24 56.12
C GLY A 126 29.20 6.71 56.07
N ASN A 127 30.32 6.06 56.37
CA ASN A 127 30.47 4.60 56.45
C ASN A 127 29.47 3.96 57.43
N PRO A 128 29.04 2.71 57.17
CA PRO A 128 28.17 1.95 58.04
C PRO A 128 28.98 1.34 59.19
N TYR A 129 28.61 1.65 60.44
CA TYR A 129 29.13 0.97 61.61
C TYR A 129 28.04 0.95 62.70
N TYR A 130 27.32 -0.15 62.84
CA TYR A 130 27.18 -0.93 64.08
C TYR A 130 26.22 -2.13 63.90
N MET A 131 26.47 -3.12 64.76
CA MET A 131 26.07 -4.52 64.78
C MET A 131 24.57 -4.83 64.76
#